data_AF-A0A7S0FVP0-F1
#
_entry.id   AF-A0A7S0FVP0-F1
#
_cell.length_a   1.000
_cell.length_b   1.000
_cell.length_c   1.000
_cell.angle_alpha   90.00
_cell.angle_beta   90.00
_cell.angle_gamma   90.00
#
_symmetry.space_group_name_H-M   'P 1'
#
loop_
_entity.id
_entity.type
_entity.pdbx_description
1 polymer ?
#
loop_
_entity_poly.entity_id
_entity_poly.type
_entity_poly.pdbx_seq_one_letter_code
_entity_poly.pdbx_strand_id
1 'polypeptide(L)'
;GTCRVLPIGCGTSGVAEGLWRDGFREICNIDFSEVVIRLMAHRWEKLAVRTAEEGSAAEAEAMRRGVRWFHADVSDLRMLASGSFDLALEKFTLDAMLCEA
;
A
#
# COMPACT_ATOMS: atom_id res chain seq x y z
N GLY A 1 -17.00 8.12 7.09
CA GLY A 1 -15.92 8.80 6.33
C GLY A 1 -15.12 7.74 5.61
N THR A 2 -14.39 8.10 4.55
CA THR A 2 -13.38 7.21 3.96
C THR A 2 -12.21 7.09 4.94
N CYS A 3 -11.61 5.91 5.07
CA CYS A 3 -10.47 5.65 5.95
C CYS A 3 -9.19 5.59 5.10
N ARG A 4 -8.23 6.46 5.41
CA ARG A 4 -6.92 6.55 4.74
C ARG A 4 -5.92 5.68 5.48
N VAL A 5 -5.50 4.60 4.82
CA VAL A 5 -4.65 3.55 5.42
C VAL A 5 -3.22 3.69 4.94
N LEU A 6 -2.26 3.58 5.86
CA LEU A 6 -0.82 3.60 5.61
C LEU A 6 -0.19 2.27 6.07
N PRO A 7 -0.09 1.25 5.20
CA PRO A 7 0.76 0.10 5.46
C PRO A 7 2.25 0.51 5.38
N ILE A 8 2.95 0.37 6.50
CA ILE A 8 4.36 0.69 6.69
C ILE A 8 5.17 -0.59 6.60
N GLY A 9 6.22 -0.58 5.76
CA GLY A 9 6.98 -1.79 5.44
C GLY A 9 6.09 -2.85 4.81
N CYS A 10 5.42 -2.48 3.71
CA CYS A 10 4.35 -3.31 3.13
C CYS A 10 4.85 -4.69 2.66
N GLY A 11 6.14 -4.82 2.38
CA GLY A 11 6.75 -6.04 1.89
C GLY A 11 6.07 -6.54 0.62
N THR A 12 6.11 -7.85 0.40
CA THR A 12 5.47 -8.50 -0.75
C THR A 12 4.16 -9.21 -0.40
N SER A 13 3.58 -8.85 0.74
CA SER A 13 2.39 -9.51 1.31
C SER A 13 1.10 -9.07 0.61
N GLY A 14 0.05 -9.89 0.72
CA GLY A 14 -1.29 -9.60 0.18
C GLY A 14 -2.13 -8.63 1.02
N VAL A 15 -1.53 -7.85 1.94
CA VAL A 15 -2.27 -6.96 2.84
C VAL A 15 -3.06 -5.90 2.06
N ALA A 16 -2.46 -5.28 1.03
CA ALA A 16 -3.14 -4.29 0.20
C ALA A 16 -4.37 -4.88 -0.52
N GLU A 17 -4.27 -6.11 -1.04
CA GLU A 17 -5.39 -6.82 -1.68
C GLU A 17 -6.50 -7.14 -0.67
N GLY A 18 -6.13 -7.58 0.54
CA GLY A 18 -7.07 -7.83 1.63
C GLY A 18 -7.84 -6.57 2.02
N LEU A 19 -7.13 -5.47 2.26
CA LEU A 19 -7.73 -4.17 2.57
C LEU A 19 -8.69 -3.70 1.46
N TRP A 20 -8.29 -3.86 0.19
CA TRP A 20 -9.17 -3.53 -0.92
C TRP A 20 -10.44 -4.40 -0.92
N ARG A 21 -10.32 -5.70 -0.72
CA ARG A 21 -11.49 -6.59 -0.62
C ARG A 21 -12.40 -6.22 0.55
N ASP A 22 -11.83 -5.74 1.66
CA ASP A 22 -12.56 -5.34 2.86
C ASP A 22 -13.19 -3.93 2.75
N GLY A 23 -13.07 -3.28 1.59
CA GLY A 23 -13.75 -2.02 1.29
C GLY A 23 -12.93 -0.76 1.54
N PHE A 24 -11.65 -0.89 1.91
CA PHE A 24 -10.75 0.26 1.94
C PHE A 24 -10.44 0.71 0.51
N ARG A 25 -10.44 2.02 0.30
CA ARG A 25 -10.30 2.63 -1.03
C ARG A 25 -9.20 3.70 -1.11
N GLU A 26 -8.56 4.01 0.02
CA GLU A 26 -7.45 4.95 0.11
C GLU A 26 -6.28 4.30 0.86
N ILE A 27 -5.43 3.58 0.11
CA ILE A 27 -4.32 2.78 0.67
C ILE A 27 -3.00 3.33 0.14
N CYS A 28 -2.10 3.70 1.04
CA CYS A 28 -0.77 4.20 0.71
C CYS A 28 0.28 3.25 1.29
N ASN A 29 0.88 2.41 0.45
CA ASN A 29 1.90 1.47 0.87
C ASN A 29 3.27 2.11 0.81
N ILE A 30 4.07 1.95 1.87
CA ILE A 30 5.47 2.37 1.88
C ILE A 30 6.41 1.22 2.24
N ASP A 31 7.61 1.24 1.69
CA ASP A 31 8.68 0.29 1.99
C ASP A 31 10.04 0.92 1.68
N PHE A 32 11.07 0.54 2.43
CA PHE A 32 12.46 0.99 2.19
C PHE A 32 13.05 0.34 0.94
N SER A 33 12.55 -0.83 0.52
CA SER A 33 13.04 -1.50 -0.68
C SER A 33 12.33 -1.01 -1.93
N GLU A 34 13.04 -0.22 -2.74
CA GLU A 34 12.54 0.19 -4.07
C GLU A 34 12.17 -1.03 -4.95
N VAL A 35 12.88 -2.14 -4.81
CA VAL A 35 12.59 -3.39 -5.52
C VAL A 35 11.21 -3.93 -5.14
N VAL A 36 10.87 -3.92 -3.85
CA VAL A 36 9.55 -4.34 -3.35
C VAL A 36 8.45 -3.41 -3.89
N ILE A 37 8.66 -2.10 -3.82
CA ILE A 37 7.69 -1.11 -4.31
C ILE A 37 7.40 -1.30 -5.80
N ARG A 38 8.45 -1.44 -6.63
CA ARG A 38 8.27 -1.69 -8.07
C ARG A 38 7.56 -3.01 -8.35
N LEU A 39 7.93 -4.07 -7.64
CA LEU A 39 7.30 -5.39 -7.78
C LEU A 39 5.82 -5.34 -7.44
N MET A 40 5.46 -4.73 -6.32
CA MET A 40 4.08 -4.72 -5.85
C MET A 40 3.19 -3.77 -6.67
N ALA A 41 3.70 -2.61 -7.09
CA ALA A 41 3.00 -1.74 -8.04
C ALA A 41 2.70 -2.47 -9.35
N HIS A 42 3.65 -3.24 -9.88
CA HIS A 42 3.45 -4.04 -11.09
C HIS A 42 2.42 -5.17 -10.91
N ARG A 43 2.47 -5.87 -9.76
CA ARG A 43 1.46 -6.90 -9.42
C ARG A 43 0.06 -6.29 -9.33
N TRP A 44 -0.04 -5.11 -8.72
CA TRP A 44 -1.30 -4.38 -8.58
C TRP A 44 -1.87 -3.96 -9.94
N GLU A 45 -1.04 -3.37 -10.81
CA GLU A 45 -1.47 -2.99 -12.16
C GLU A 45 -1.93 -4.21 -12.97
N LYS A 46 -1.21 -5.33 -12.89
CA LYS A 46 -1.64 -6.59 -13.53
C LYS A 46 -3.00 -7.08 -13.02
N LEU A 47 -3.29 -6.89 -11.73
CA LEU A 47 -4.59 -7.24 -11.18
C LEU A 47 -5.68 -6.31 -11.71
N ALA A 48 -5.43 -4.99 -11.73
CA ALA A 48 -6.37 -4.02 -12.29
C ALA A 48 -6.67 -4.28 -13.78
N VAL A 49 -5.65 -4.64 -14.58
CA VAL A 49 -5.85 -5.05 -15.99
C VAL A 49 -6.79 -6.26 -16.09
N ARG A 50 -6.55 -7.33 -15.31
CA ARG A 50 -7.42 -8.50 -15.30
C ARG A 50 -8.85 -8.15 -14.87
N THR A 51 -9.00 -7.33 -13.84
CA THR A 51 -10.32 -6.86 -13.37
C THR A 51 -11.08 -6.09 -14.47
N ALA A 52 -10.38 -5.33 -15.31
CA ALA A 52 -10.98 -4.68 -16.47
C ALA A 52 -11.39 -5.70 -17.56
N GLU A 53 -10.52 -6.67 -17.86
CA GLU A 53 -10.77 -7.75 -18.84
C GLU A 53 -11.95 -8.66 -18.42
N GLU A 54 -12.14 -8.86 -17.11
CA GLU A 54 -13.25 -9.61 -16.52
C GLU A 54 -14.58 -8.82 -16.50
N GLY A 55 -14.59 -7.60 -17.02
CA GLY A 55 -15.81 -6.81 -17.25
C GLY A 55 -16.05 -5.68 -16.25
N SER A 56 -15.09 -5.34 -15.38
CA SER A 56 -15.24 -4.26 -14.40
C SER A 56 -14.19 -3.15 -14.57
N ALA A 57 -14.28 -2.40 -15.67
CA ALA A 57 -13.39 -1.27 -15.94
C ALA A 57 -13.44 -0.18 -14.84
N ALA A 58 -14.62 0.03 -14.23
CA ALA A 58 -14.78 1.00 -13.15
C ALA A 58 -14.03 0.59 -11.88
N GLU A 59 -14.04 -0.70 -11.52
CA GLU A 59 -13.28 -1.21 -10.38
C GLU A 59 -11.77 -1.14 -10.65
N ALA A 60 -11.34 -1.51 -11.86
CA ALA A 60 -9.94 -1.37 -12.26
C ALA A 60 -9.44 0.07 -12.16
N GLU A 61 -10.24 1.05 -12.58
CA GLU A 61 -9.89 2.46 -12.44
C GLU A 61 -9.86 2.89 -10.97
N ALA A 62 -10.82 2.45 -10.16
CA ALA A 62 -10.80 2.69 -8.72
C ALA A 62 -9.53 2.13 -8.07
N MET A 63 -9.12 0.92 -8.44
CA MET A 63 -7.90 0.27 -7.93
C MET A 63 -6.64 1.08 -8.25
N ARG A 64 -6.52 1.60 -9.48
CA ARG A 64 -5.37 2.41 -9.91
C ARG A 64 -5.27 3.74 -9.16
N ARG A 65 -6.41 4.35 -8.85
CA ARG A 65 -6.46 5.63 -8.12
C ARG A 65 -6.33 5.46 -6.60
N GLY A 66 -6.91 4.38 -6.07
CA GLY A 66 -7.10 4.15 -4.65
C GLY A 66 -5.91 3.52 -3.92
N VAL A 67 -5.02 2.84 -4.65
CA VAL A 67 -3.83 2.20 -4.05
C VAL A 67 -2.55 2.79 -4.63
N ARG A 68 -1.70 3.29 -3.73
CA ARG A 68 -0.42 3.92 -4.08
C ARG A 68 0.74 3.18 -3.42
N TRP A 69 1.92 3.31 -4.04
CA TRP A 69 3.15 2.65 -3.62
C TRP A 69 4.28 3.67 -3.63
N PHE A 70 4.96 3.86 -2.49
CA PHE A 70 6.06 4.81 -2.36
C PHE A 70 7.28 4.16 -1.72
N HIS A 71 8.45 4.41 -2.30
CA HIS A 71 9.72 4.12 -1.65
C HIS A 71 9.93 5.18 -0.55
N ALA A 72 10.00 4.75 0.71
CA ALA A 72 10.20 5.63 1.85
C ALA A 72 10.87 4.88 3.01
N ASP A 73 11.68 5.61 3.77
CA ASP A 73 12.26 5.15 5.03
C ASP A 73 11.30 5.49 6.18
N VAL A 74 10.91 4.49 6.97
CA VAL A 74 10.00 4.68 8.11
C VAL A 74 10.62 5.54 9.22
N SER A 75 11.94 5.61 9.32
CA SER A 75 12.62 6.50 10.26
C SER A 75 12.54 7.98 9.82
N ASP A 76 12.18 8.25 8.56
CA ASP A 76 12.01 9.59 7.99
C ASP A 76 10.74 9.74 7.15
N LEU A 77 9.62 10.01 7.83
CA LEU A 77 8.31 10.17 7.20
C LEU A 77 7.94 11.63 6.87
N ARG A 78 8.91 12.54 6.73
CA ARG A 78 8.64 13.97 6.49
C ARG A 78 7.87 14.25 5.19
N MET A 79 7.86 13.31 4.25
CA MET A 79 7.03 13.37 3.05
C MET A 79 5.53 13.24 3.32
N LEU A 80 5.13 12.74 4.50
CA LEU A 80 3.74 12.56 4.90
C LEU A 80 3.29 13.73 5.79
N ALA A 81 2.17 14.36 5.45
CA ALA A 81 1.60 15.43 6.27
C ALA A 81 0.99 14.87 7.56
N SER A 82 1.14 15.59 8.68
CA SER A 82 0.48 15.20 9.94
C SER A 82 -1.05 15.16 9.79
N GLY A 83 -1.70 14.14 10.34
CA GLY A 83 -3.14 13.92 10.22
C GLY A 83 -3.64 13.50 8.82
N SER A 84 -2.72 13.15 7.90
CA SER A 84 -3.08 12.72 6.54
C SER A 84 -3.58 11.28 6.43
N PHE A 85 -3.42 10.47 7.50
CA PHE A 85 -3.87 9.09 7.57
C PHE A 85 -4.71 8.87 8.84
N ASP A 86 -5.67 7.95 8.73
CA ASP A 86 -6.58 7.59 9.83
C ASP A 86 -6.14 6.28 10.50
N LEU A 87 -5.40 5.44 9.77
CA LEU A 87 -4.89 4.16 10.24
C LEU A 87 -3.49 3.89 9.68
N ALA A 88 -2.51 3.61 10.54
CA ALA A 88 -1.21 3.07 10.14
C ALA A 88 -1.16 1.58 10.51
N LEU A 89 -0.74 0.74 9.56
CA LEU A 89 -0.58 -0.69 9.75
C LEU A 89 0.90 -1.03 9.66
N GLU A 90 1.40 -1.74 10.65
CA GLU A 90 2.78 -2.20 10.73
C GLU A 90 2.74 -3.71 10.97
N LYS A 91 3.56 -4.45 10.22
CA LYS A 91 3.57 -5.92 10.27
C LYS A 91 5.00 -6.45 10.08
N PHE A 92 5.68 -6.76 11.18
CA PHE A 92 7.03 -7.35 11.27
C PHE A 92 8.21 -6.47 10.80
N THR A 93 7.99 -5.19 10.53
CA THR A 93 9.00 -4.21 10.14
C THR A 93 9.67 -3.57 11.36
N LEU A 94 8.92 -3.28 12.42
CA LEU A 94 9.50 -2.70 13.64
C LEU A 94 10.41 -3.67 14.38
N ASP A 95 10.08 -4.97 14.37
CA ASP A 95 10.94 -6.00 14.96
C ASP A 95 12.32 -6.05 14.30
N ALA A 96 12.39 -5.84 12.97
CA ALA A 96 13.65 -5.83 12.23
C ALA A 96 14.53 -4.61 12.56
N MET A 97 13.92 -3.45 12.82
CA MET A 97 14.65 -2.24 13.22
C MET A 97 15.12 -2.27 14.67
N LEU A 98 14.33 -2.87 15.57
CA LEU A 98 14.64 -2.92 17.01
C LEU A 98 15.69 -3.99 17.36
N CYS A 99 15.98 -4.93 16.46
CA CYS A 99 17.03 -5.94 16.64
C CYS A 99 18.45 -5.44 16.38
N GLU A 100 18.62 -4.21 15.88
CA GLU A 100 19.94 -3.57 15.69
C GLU A 100 20.38 -2.71 16.89
N ALA A 101 19.74 -2.86 18.05
CA ALA A 101 20.06 -2.13 19.28
C ALA A 101 21.14 -2.82 20.14
#